data_AF-A0A183J6Q0-F1
#
_entry.id   AF-A0A183J6Q0-F1
#
_cell.length_a   1.000
_cell.length_b   1.000
_cell.length_c   1.000
_cell.angle_alpha   90.00
_cell.angle_beta   90.00
_cell.angle_gamma   90.00
#
_symmetry.space_group_name_H-M   'P 1'
#
loop_
_entity.id
_entity.type
_entity.pdbx_description
1 polymer ?
#
loop_
_entity_poly.entity_id
_entity_poly.type
_entity_poly.pdbx_seq_one_letter_code
_entity_poly.pdbx_strand_id
1 'polypeptide(L)'
;MEHKFLIREPTDILSLVDLLKACEPASQHIIKAAVFLCLELLIELLSVLASYSIEVRDMKCILRALQARNGRWARHSSKLLQVLQQVLRKDGPDVFFSFSGGNHNGIQIPPLNRWSSNAGWTFSVWVRMDPINSGNFEGETPHLFYFGTPNFNYACYFVGNFLVLSAVKGKSSQGVQRCIKYEIQQRKWQHVVLVYVFSRWGRNEVQCYIDGQLVSTLDLNWPVNNSEHFDRCFIGCSADVEHRNTFSGQMGAVYLFSESLNLQQINSLYCLGAGYQSCFKFRNEVDIPAGYVKYLFDGKLASLLVFAYCPKNCDRQLCLNSISRENQCHFMHTPHALMMEGVKVVTTHSIHSTLHSVGGAQMLLPLFNQLDLPQERACGSTFVDHSIW
;
A
#
# COMPACT_ATOMS: atom_id res chain seq x y z
N MET A 1 9.75 8.50 -28.04
CA MET A 1 8.99 9.48 -27.25
C MET A 1 8.20 8.70 -26.22
N GLU A 2 8.70 8.65 -24.99
CA GLU A 2 7.99 8.03 -23.86
C GLU A 2 6.79 8.90 -23.50
N HIS A 3 5.58 8.40 -23.76
CA HIS A 3 4.38 9.04 -23.27
C HIS A 3 4.23 8.76 -21.77
N LYS A 4 4.82 9.64 -20.94
CA LYS A 4 4.42 9.81 -19.54
C LYS A 4 2.99 10.36 -19.53
N PHE A 5 1.99 9.49 -19.54
CA PHE A 5 0.64 9.84 -19.08
C PHE A 5 0.66 9.95 -17.56
N LEU A 6 1.32 11.00 -17.07
CA LEU A 6 1.20 11.45 -15.70
C LEU A 6 -0.04 12.33 -15.66
N ILE A 7 -1.18 11.71 -15.29
CA ILE A 7 -2.39 12.42 -14.86
C ILE A 7 -1.97 13.35 -13.72
N ARG A 8 -1.94 14.65 -14.02
CA ARG A 8 -1.41 15.69 -13.12
C ARG A 8 -2.50 16.64 -12.62
N GLU A 9 -3.73 16.57 -13.15
CA GLU A 9 -4.80 17.50 -12.78
C GLU A 9 -6.17 16.84 -12.49
N PRO A 10 -7.00 17.43 -11.60
CA PRO A 10 -8.38 16.99 -11.30
C PRO A 10 -9.35 17.05 -12.49
N THR A 11 -8.90 17.50 -13.65
CA THR A 11 -9.70 17.71 -14.86
C THR A 11 -9.93 16.44 -15.67
N ASP A 12 -9.22 15.35 -15.38
CA ASP A 12 -9.31 14.12 -16.18
C ASP A 12 -10.64 13.37 -15.96
N ILE A 13 -11.08 13.14 -14.72
CA ILE A 13 -12.32 12.38 -14.45
C ILE A 13 -13.56 13.12 -14.96
N LEU A 14 -13.67 14.43 -14.72
CA LEU A 14 -14.79 15.25 -15.20
C LEU A 14 -14.87 15.27 -16.73
N SER A 15 -13.72 15.49 -17.39
CA SER A 15 -13.65 15.52 -18.85
C SER A 15 -14.04 14.17 -19.46
N LEU A 16 -13.61 13.06 -18.84
CA LEU A 16 -14.00 11.72 -19.27
C LEU A 16 -15.50 11.50 -19.09
N VAL A 17 -16.09 11.88 -17.95
CA VAL A 17 -17.54 11.75 -17.72
C VAL A 17 -18.34 12.62 -18.71
N ASP A 18 -17.86 13.80 -19.09
CA ASP A 18 -18.52 14.64 -20.08
C ASP A 18 -18.34 14.11 -21.51
N LEU A 19 -17.18 13.54 -21.85
CA LEU A 19 -16.97 12.80 -23.11
C LEU A 19 -17.91 11.58 -23.21
N LEU A 20 -18.13 10.85 -22.11
CA LEU A 20 -19.12 9.76 -22.08
C LEU A 20 -20.53 10.24 -22.41
N LYS A 21 -20.92 11.43 -21.92
CA LYS A 21 -22.24 12.02 -22.22
C LYS A 21 -22.33 12.49 -23.67
N ALA A 22 -21.23 12.95 -24.26
CA ALA A 22 -21.18 13.55 -25.59
C ALA A 22 -21.05 12.52 -26.74
N CYS A 23 -20.72 11.26 -26.47
CA CYS A 23 -20.61 10.23 -27.51
C CYS A 23 -21.98 9.86 -28.13
N GLU A 24 -22.31 10.48 -29.26
CA GLU A 24 -23.42 10.10 -30.13
C GLU A 24 -23.09 8.89 -31.02
N PRO A 25 -24.08 8.04 -31.40
CA PRO A 25 -23.84 6.98 -32.37
C PRO A 25 -23.76 7.56 -33.79
N ALA A 26 -22.59 7.45 -34.42
CA ALA A 26 -22.47 7.72 -35.85
C ALA A 26 -23.28 6.69 -36.68
N SER A 27 -23.79 7.10 -37.83
CA SER A 27 -24.64 6.28 -38.71
C SER A 27 -23.88 5.22 -39.51
N GLN A 28 -22.55 5.34 -39.68
CA GLN A 28 -21.71 4.38 -40.40
C GLN A 28 -21.11 3.30 -39.50
N HIS A 29 -21.11 2.05 -39.97
CA HIS A 29 -20.73 0.86 -39.20
C HIS A 29 -19.29 0.89 -38.66
N ILE A 30 -18.35 1.45 -39.43
CA ILE A 30 -16.92 1.58 -39.03
C ILE A 30 -16.76 2.64 -37.93
N ILE A 31 -17.50 3.75 -38.02
CA ILE A 31 -17.48 4.80 -37.02
C ILE A 31 -18.16 4.33 -35.73
N LYS A 32 -19.21 3.52 -35.81
CA LYS A 32 -19.82 2.87 -34.63
C LYS A 32 -18.82 1.99 -33.88
N ALA A 33 -18.03 1.19 -34.58
CA ALA A 33 -17.03 0.33 -33.97
C ALA A 33 -15.90 1.14 -33.30
N ALA A 34 -15.43 2.21 -33.96
CA ALA A 34 -14.43 3.11 -33.39
C ALA A 34 -14.95 3.84 -32.14
N VAL A 35 -16.17 4.39 -32.19
CA VAL A 35 -16.82 5.05 -31.05
C VAL A 35 -17.06 4.08 -29.90
N PHE A 36 -17.43 2.83 -30.19
CA PHE A 36 -17.59 1.78 -29.17
C PHE A 36 -16.25 1.45 -28.48
N LEU A 37 -15.17 1.29 -29.24
CA LEU A 37 -13.84 1.02 -28.69
C LEU A 37 -13.34 2.19 -27.82
N CYS A 38 -13.53 3.43 -28.29
CA CYS A 38 -13.21 4.62 -27.50
C CYS A 38 -14.01 4.67 -26.19
N LEU A 39 -15.29 4.31 -26.21
CA LEU A 39 -16.14 4.25 -25.03
C LEU A 39 -15.67 3.20 -24.00
N GLU A 40 -15.31 2.00 -24.45
CA GLU A 40 -14.75 0.96 -23.56
C GLU A 40 -13.44 1.41 -22.91
N LEU A 41 -12.51 1.95 -23.71
CA LEU A 41 -11.23 2.47 -23.21
C LEU A 41 -11.43 3.61 -22.22
N LEU A 42 -12.40 4.49 -22.47
CA LEU A 42 -12.67 5.65 -21.65
C LEU A 42 -13.27 5.25 -20.30
N ILE A 43 -14.07 4.19 -20.28
CA ILE A 43 -14.61 3.59 -19.05
C ILE A 43 -13.54 2.88 -18.26
N GLU A 44 -12.67 2.11 -18.93
CA GLU A 44 -11.53 1.48 -18.28
C GLU A 44 -10.60 2.51 -17.66
N LEU A 45 -10.29 3.60 -18.38
CA LEU A 45 -9.51 4.72 -17.87
C LEU A 45 -10.20 5.40 -16.68
N LEU A 46 -11.52 5.62 -16.76
CA LEU A 46 -12.31 6.20 -15.68
C LEU A 46 -12.26 5.31 -14.42
N SER A 47 -12.38 3.99 -14.58
CA SER A 47 -12.23 3.02 -13.49
C SER A 47 -10.85 3.05 -12.86
N VAL A 48 -9.80 3.09 -13.67
CA VAL A 48 -8.41 3.17 -13.18
C VAL A 48 -8.18 4.48 -12.42
N LEU A 49 -8.65 5.60 -12.95
CA LEU A 49 -8.51 6.92 -12.33
C LEU A 49 -9.29 7.04 -11.03
N ALA A 50 -10.57 6.69 -11.06
CA ALA A 50 -11.44 6.81 -9.91
C ALA A 50 -11.07 5.80 -8.80
N SER A 51 -10.48 4.65 -9.15
CA SER A 51 -9.94 3.70 -8.16
C SER A 51 -8.63 4.19 -7.53
N TYR A 52 -7.90 5.09 -8.18
CA TYR A 52 -6.71 5.71 -7.61
C TYR A 52 -7.08 6.82 -6.62
N SER A 53 -7.87 7.80 -7.03
CA SER A 53 -8.39 8.87 -6.17
C SER A 53 -9.65 9.49 -6.76
N ILE A 54 -10.65 9.77 -5.93
CA ILE A 54 -11.89 10.41 -6.37
C ILE A 54 -12.23 11.59 -5.45
N GLU A 55 -12.38 12.78 -6.00
CA GLU A 55 -12.75 13.96 -5.22
C GLU A 55 -14.28 14.07 -5.03
N VAL A 56 -14.70 14.92 -4.08
CA VAL A 56 -16.12 15.23 -3.81
C VAL A 56 -16.83 15.73 -5.07
N ARG A 57 -16.12 16.46 -5.93
CA ARG A 57 -16.67 16.98 -7.20
C ARG A 57 -16.92 15.86 -8.21
N ASP A 58 -15.95 14.96 -8.36
CA ASP A 58 -16.05 13.80 -9.25
C ASP A 58 -17.20 12.89 -8.82
N MET A 59 -17.30 12.59 -7.52
CA MET A 59 -18.38 11.77 -6.99
C MET A 59 -19.75 12.40 -7.23
N LYS A 60 -19.90 13.71 -7.00
CA LYS A 60 -21.12 14.44 -7.35
C LYS A 60 -21.43 14.39 -8.84
N CYS A 61 -20.40 14.43 -9.71
CA CYS A 61 -20.59 14.32 -11.15
C CYS A 61 -21.09 12.93 -11.57
N ILE A 62 -20.47 11.87 -11.04
CA ILE A 62 -20.89 10.48 -11.30
C ILE A 62 -22.32 10.26 -10.81
N LEU A 63 -22.64 10.67 -9.57
CA LEU A 63 -24.00 10.54 -9.02
C LEU A 63 -25.04 11.29 -9.85
N ARG A 64 -24.74 12.49 -10.34
CA ARG A 64 -25.63 13.25 -11.25
C ARG A 64 -25.77 12.59 -12.61
N ALA A 65 -24.70 11.99 -13.14
CA ALA A 65 -24.74 11.27 -14.41
C ALA A 65 -25.57 9.98 -14.31
N LEU A 66 -25.69 9.41 -13.12
CA LEU A 66 -26.54 8.26 -12.83
C LEU A 66 -28.01 8.63 -12.59
N GLN A 67 -28.37 9.89 -12.37
CA GLN A 67 -29.77 10.28 -12.18
C GLN A 67 -30.59 10.10 -13.47
N ALA A 68 -31.73 9.43 -13.36
CA ALA A 68 -32.64 9.27 -14.47
C ALA A 68 -33.22 10.61 -14.92
N ARG A 69 -33.40 10.77 -16.23
CA ARG A 69 -34.07 11.94 -16.85
C ARG A 69 -35.24 11.44 -17.67
N ASN A 70 -36.38 12.12 -17.55
CA ASN A 70 -37.62 11.77 -18.27
C ASN A 70 -38.05 10.30 -18.08
N GLY A 71 -37.88 9.77 -16.87
CA GLY A 71 -38.22 8.37 -16.56
C GLY A 71 -37.33 7.33 -17.24
N ARG A 72 -36.10 7.69 -17.64
CA ARG A 72 -35.13 6.75 -18.24
C ARG A 72 -33.74 6.93 -17.65
N TRP A 73 -32.99 5.84 -17.53
CA TRP A 73 -31.56 5.93 -17.25
C TRP A 73 -30.81 6.50 -18.46
N ALA A 74 -29.78 7.30 -18.19
CA ALA A 74 -28.86 7.74 -19.23
C ALA A 74 -28.18 6.54 -19.89
N ARG A 75 -27.84 6.68 -21.18
CA ARG A 75 -27.34 5.63 -22.06
C ARG A 75 -26.14 4.81 -21.53
N HIS A 76 -25.29 5.38 -20.69
CA HIS A 76 -24.09 4.72 -20.15
C HIS A 76 -24.15 4.44 -18.64
N SER A 77 -25.34 4.52 -18.04
CA SER A 77 -25.52 4.38 -16.58
C SER A 77 -25.06 3.02 -16.06
N SER A 78 -25.34 1.93 -16.77
CA SER A 78 -24.90 0.57 -16.39
C SER A 78 -23.38 0.46 -16.29
N LYS A 79 -22.65 1.09 -17.22
CA LYS A 79 -21.19 1.09 -17.21
C LYS A 79 -20.62 2.03 -16.13
N LEU A 80 -21.25 3.17 -15.87
CA LEU A 80 -20.90 4.04 -14.74
C LEU A 80 -21.13 3.34 -13.38
N LEU A 81 -22.17 2.51 -13.26
CA LEU A 81 -22.38 1.67 -12.07
C LEU A 81 -21.27 0.62 -11.93
N GLN A 82 -20.80 0.02 -13.02
CA GLN A 82 -19.65 -0.89 -13.00
C GLN A 82 -18.37 -0.17 -12.57
N VAL A 83 -18.12 1.04 -13.07
CA VAL A 83 -17.02 1.90 -12.60
C VAL A 83 -17.14 2.12 -11.10
N LEU A 84 -18.30 2.55 -10.62
CA LEU A 84 -18.55 2.80 -9.19
C LEU A 84 -18.32 1.53 -8.35
N GLN A 85 -18.75 0.37 -8.85
CA GLN A 85 -18.52 -0.92 -8.20
C GLN A 85 -17.03 -1.29 -8.13
N GLN A 86 -16.26 -1.05 -9.19
CA GLN A 86 -14.81 -1.29 -9.20
C GLN A 86 -14.08 -0.33 -8.27
N VAL A 87 -14.49 0.93 -8.23
CA VAL A 87 -13.93 1.95 -7.33
C VAL A 87 -14.22 1.63 -5.86
N LEU A 88 -15.41 1.09 -5.56
CA LEU A 88 -15.76 0.60 -4.22
C LEU A 88 -14.94 -0.61 -3.77
N ARG A 89 -14.31 -1.34 -4.69
CA ARG A 89 -13.41 -2.46 -4.40
C ARG A 89 -11.95 -2.01 -4.21
N LYS A 90 -11.67 -0.70 -4.12
CA LYS A 90 -10.31 -0.21 -3.89
C LYS A 90 -9.75 -0.79 -2.59
N ASP A 91 -8.72 -1.60 -2.73
CA ASP A 91 -7.92 -2.12 -1.62
C ASP A 91 -6.70 -1.21 -1.40
N GLY A 92 -6.55 -0.68 -0.18
CA GLY A 92 -5.36 0.06 0.25
C GLY A 92 -5.64 1.27 1.15
N PRO A 93 -4.58 1.88 1.70
CA PRO A 93 -4.70 3.05 2.57
C PRO A 93 -4.92 4.34 1.79
N ASP A 94 -5.60 5.31 2.41
CA ASP A 94 -5.76 6.66 1.84
C ASP A 94 -4.44 7.45 1.83
N VAL A 95 -3.54 7.22 2.79
CA VAL A 95 -2.25 7.91 2.89
C VAL A 95 -1.12 6.89 2.91
N PHE A 96 -0.09 7.05 2.08
CA PHE A 96 1.02 6.10 1.99
C PHE A 96 2.33 6.77 1.55
N PHE A 97 3.45 6.10 1.82
CA PHE A 97 4.74 6.42 1.21
C PHE A 97 4.75 5.88 -0.23
N SER A 98 5.11 6.73 -1.19
CA SER A 98 5.33 6.36 -2.59
C SER A 98 6.82 6.46 -2.89
N PHE A 99 7.40 5.35 -3.32
CA PHE A 99 8.79 5.21 -3.71
C PHE A 99 8.83 5.14 -5.24
N SER A 100 9.49 6.09 -5.89
CA SER A 100 9.44 6.21 -7.35
C SER A 100 10.20 5.13 -8.11
N GLY A 101 11.11 4.41 -7.45
CA GLY A 101 12.21 3.72 -8.11
C GLY A 101 13.22 4.75 -8.65
N GLY A 102 14.52 4.56 -8.42
CA GLY A 102 15.53 5.56 -8.80
C GLY A 102 16.69 5.69 -7.82
N ASN A 103 17.65 6.56 -8.14
CA ASN A 103 18.72 6.91 -7.20
C ASN A 103 18.14 7.73 -6.04
N HIS A 104 18.76 7.67 -4.86
CA HIS A 104 18.35 8.46 -3.68
C HIS A 104 16.88 8.27 -3.28
N ASN A 105 16.38 7.04 -3.37
CA ASN A 105 14.99 6.69 -3.07
C ASN A 105 14.96 5.75 -1.86
N GLY A 106 14.50 6.25 -0.72
CA GLY A 106 14.40 5.51 0.54
C GLY A 106 14.07 6.42 1.72
N ILE A 107 13.93 5.82 2.90
CA ILE A 107 13.74 6.53 4.17
C ILE A 107 14.93 6.20 5.06
N GLN A 108 15.75 7.19 5.37
CA GLN A 108 16.90 7.05 6.27
C GLN A 108 16.41 7.09 7.72
N ILE A 109 16.76 6.06 8.48
CA ILE A 109 16.47 5.94 9.90
C ILE A 109 17.68 6.48 10.68
N PRO A 110 17.46 7.32 11.72
CA PRO A 110 18.56 7.85 12.53
C PRO A 110 19.28 6.72 13.29
N PRO A 111 20.55 6.93 13.70
CA PRO A 111 21.36 5.88 14.31
C PRO A 111 20.68 5.21 15.52
N LEU A 112 20.58 3.88 15.45
CA LEU A 112 20.06 3.07 16.56
C LEU A 112 21.20 2.76 17.52
N ASN A 113 20.95 2.96 18.82
CA ASN A 113 21.92 2.72 19.89
C ASN A 113 22.28 1.23 19.99
N ARG A 114 21.31 0.34 19.85
CA ARG A 114 21.49 -1.13 19.90
C ARG A 114 20.42 -1.85 19.09
N TRP A 115 20.77 -3.02 18.56
CA TRP A 115 19.81 -3.93 17.95
C TRP A 115 19.15 -4.83 19.01
N SER A 116 17.83 -5.01 18.96
CA SER A 116 17.12 -5.89 19.90
C SER A 116 17.30 -7.35 19.49
N SER A 117 18.27 -8.02 20.10
CA SER A 117 18.60 -9.40 19.74
C SER A 117 18.12 -10.45 20.75
N ASN A 118 18.21 -10.17 22.05
CA ASN A 118 17.97 -11.17 23.10
C ASN A 118 16.49 -11.46 23.39
N ALA A 119 15.57 -10.62 22.92
CA ALA A 119 14.12 -10.80 23.07
C ALA A 119 13.41 -11.00 21.72
N GLY A 120 14.19 -11.14 20.65
CA GLY A 120 13.68 -11.10 19.28
C GLY A 120 13.41 -9.69 18.77
N TRP A 121 12.86 -9.60 17.57
CA TRP A 121 12.34 -8.36 16.99
C TRP A 121 11.26 -8.68 15.98
N THR A 122 10.40 -7.69 15.70
CA THR A 122 9.36 -7.84 14.67
C THR A 122 9.34 -6.61 13.77
N PHE A 123 9.54 -6.81 12.48
CA PHE A 123 9.35 -5.78 11.46
C PHE A 123 7.98 -5.99 10.80
N SER A 124 7.17 -4.94 10.71
CA SER A 124 5.81 -5.02 10.15
C SER A 124 5.54 -3.85 9.21
N VAL A 125 5.08 -4.16 8.00
CA VAL A 125 4.77 -3.15 6.98
C VAL A 125 3.70 -3.66 6.04
N TRP A 126 2.80 -2.76 5.61
CA TRP A 126 1.98 -2.99 4.42
C TRP A 126 2.75 -2.50 3.20
N VAL A 127 2.89 -3.33 2.18
CA VAL A 127 3.64 -3.01 0.97
C VAL A 127 2.83 -3.36 -0.27
N ARG A 128 2.95 -2.54 -1.31
CA ARG A 128 2.47 -2.80 -2.65
C ARG A 128 3.60 -2.54 -3.63
N MET A 129 4.16 -3.60 -4.17
CA MET A 129 5.25 -3.52 -5.13
C MET A 129 4.72 -3.10 -6.50
N ASP A 130 5.37 -2.12 -7.12
CA ASP A 130 5.11 -1.81 -8.53
C ASP A 130 6.04 -2.65 -9.42
N PRO A 131 5.55 -3.16 -10.57
CA PRO A 131 6.39 -3.91 -11.49
C PRO A 131 7.55 -3.05 -11.96
N ILE A 132 8.72 -3.66 -12.00
CA ILE A 132 9.93 -3.03 -12.50
C ILE A 132 9.80 -2.91 -14.03
N ASN A 133 9.82 -1.68 -14.56
CA ASN A 133 9.62 -1.40 -15.99
C ASN A 133 10.88 -1.63 -16.86
N SER A 134 12.01 -2.06 -16.28
CA SER A 134 13.28 -2.27 -17.00
C SER A 134 13.37 -3.69 -17.56
N GLY A 135 13.66 -3.83 -18.86
CA GLY A 135 13.89 -5.11 -19.53
C GLY A 135 15.14 -5.87 -19.06
N ASN A 136 15.84 -5.39 -18.04
CA ASN A 136 17.01 -6.02 -17.41
C ASN A 136 16.68 -6.41 -15.97
N PHE A 137 16.13 -7.62 -15.79
CA PHE A 137 15.85 -8.21 -14.47
C PHE A 137 17.11 -8.72 -13.74
N GLU A 138 18.25 -8.80 -14.44
CA GLU A 138 19.47 -9.35 -13.87
C GLU A 138 20.17 -8.37 -12.93
N GLY A 139 20.19 -8.70 -11.64
CA GLY A 139 21.02 -8.03 -10.63
C GLY A 139 20.36 -6.89 -9.86
N GLU A 140 19.07 -6.62 -10.08
CA GLU A 140 18.31 -5.70 -9.21
C GLU A 140 17.93 -6.38 -7.89
N THR A 141 18.24 -5.71 -6.78
CA THR A 141 17.94 -6.15 -5.41
C THR A 141 17.30 -5.01 -4.62
N PRO A 142 16.06 -4.59 -4.95
CA PRO A 142 15.39 -3.52 -4.24
C PRO A 142 15.18 -3.92 -2.78
N HIS A 143 15.57 -3.05 -1.85
CA HIS A 143 15.52 -3.38 -0.42
C HIS A 143 14.17 -3.03 0.20
N LEU A 144 13.61 -3.94 0.99
CA LEU A 144 12.52 -3.64 1.92
C LEU A 144 13.08 -2.84 3.11
N PHE A 145 14.16 -3.34 3.71
CA PHE A 145 14.94 -2.64 4.73
C PHE A 145 16.42 -3.01 4.66
N TYR A 146 17.24 -2.14 5.24
CA TYR A 146 18.65 -2.34 5.49
C TYR A 146 18.99 -1.77 6.87
N PHE A 147 19.50 -2.58 7.78
CA PHE A 147 19.98 -2.15 9.10
C PHE A 147 21.43 -2.59 9.25
N GLY A 148 22.35 -1.63 9.24
CA GLY A 148 23.77 -1.94 9.29
C GLY A 148 24.61 -0.99 10.12
N THR A 149 25.81 -1.47 10.36
CA THR A 149 27.00 -0.78 10.85
C THR A 149 28.02 -0.78 9.69
N PRO A 150 29.20 -0.14 9.82
CA PRO A 150 30.25 -0.23 8.82
C PRO A 150 30.76 -1.68 8.57
N ASN A 151 30.59 -2.57 9.55
CA ASN A 151 31.15 -3.92 9.56
C ASN A 151 30.10 -5.02 9.57
N PHE A 152 28.81 -4.71 9.63
CA PHE A 152 27.77 -5.70 9.76
C PHE A 152 26.44 -5.19 9.22
N ASN A 153 25.63 -6.03 8.57
CA ASN A 153 24.27 -5.65 8.20
C ASN A 153 23.28 -6.81 8.29
N TYR A 154 22.03 -6.44 8.60
CA TYR A 154 20.81 -7.20 8.36
C TYR A 154 20.04 -6.51 7.25
N ALA A 155 19.65 -7.25 6.22
CA ALA A 155 18.83 -6.69 5.15
C ALA A 155 17.71 -7.65 4.74
N CYS A 156 16.64 -7.08 4.24
CA CYS A 156 15.60 -7.79 3.53
C CYS A 156 15.40 -7.10 2.19
N TYR A 157 15.53 -7.84 1.09
CA TYR A 157 15.44 -7.31 -0.27
C TYR A 157 14.72 -8.30 -1.18
N PHE A 158 14.26 -7.82 -2.33
CA PHE A 158 13.60 -8.66 -3.32
C PHE A 158 14.59 -9.18 -4.35
N VAL A 159 14.40 -10.43 -4.78
CA VAL A 159 15.00 -11.02 -5.98
C VAL A 159 13.85 -11.53 -6.82
N GLY A 160 13.56 -10.83 -7.92
CA GLY A 160 12.27 -10.95 -8.59
C GLY A 160 11.13 -10.62 -7.61
N ASN A 161 10.20 -11.55 -7.43
CA ASN A 161 9.05 -11.40 -6.52
C ASN A 161 9.27 -12.06 -5.15
N PHE A 162 10.46 -12.59 -4.86
CA PHE A 162 10.74 -13.29 -3.61
C PHE A 162 11.52 -12.41 -2.65
N LEU A 163 11.20 -12.49 -1.36
CA LEU A 163 11.97 -11.83 -0.31
C LEU A 163 13.19 -12.68 0.07
N VAL A 164 14.34 -12.04 0.19
CA VAL A 164 15.59 -12.64 0.67
C VAL A 164 16.02 -11.90 1.92
N LEU A 165 16.28 -12.65 3.00
CA LEU A 165 16.90 -12.16 4.22
C LEU A 165 18.40 -12.42 4.15
N SER A 166 19.18 -11.40 4.50
CA SER A 166 20.63 -11.51 4.60
C SER A 166 21.17 -10.98 5.93
N ALA A 167 22.21 -11.62 6.41
CA ALA A 167 23.06 -11.15 7.49
C ALA A 167 24.52 -11.28 7.07
N VAL A 168 25.24 -10.16 6.94
CA VAL A 168 26.61 -10.12 6.41
C VAL A 168 27.54 -9.46 7.41
N LYS A 169 28.70 -10.08 7.67
CA LYS A 169 29.78 -9.54 8.51
C LYS A 169 30.96 -9.12 7.63
N GLY A 170 31.35 -7.85 7.69
CA GLY A 170 32.47 -7.24 6.97
C GLY A 170 32.23 -7.05 5.47
N LYS A 171 33.32 -6.81 4.72
CA LYS A 171 33.34 -6.83 3.24
C LYS A 171 33.46 -8.24 2.65
N SER A 172 33.54 -9.27 3.49
CA SER A 172 33.60 -10.66 3.04
C SER A 172 32.23 -11.14 2.57
N SER A 173 32.18 -11.85 1.45
CA SER A 173 30.99 -12.51 0.88
C SER A 173 30.45 -13.68 1.73
N GLN A 174 31.01 -13.94 2.91
CA GLN A 174 30.52 -14.93 3.87
C GLN A 174 29.33 -14.37 4.68
N GLY A 175 28.25 -14.03 3.99
CA GLY A 175 26.96 -13.70 4.60
C GLY A 175 26.02 -14.90 4.57
N VAL A 176 25.12 -15.00 5.55
CA VAL A 176 24.01 -15.95 5.50
C VAL A 176 22.88 -15.30 4.72
N GLN A 177 22.47 -15.91 3.61
CA GLN A 177 21.28 -15.53 2.87
C GLN A 177 20.25 -16.65 2.93
N ARG A 178 18.97 -16.29 3.09
CA ARG A 178 17.84 -17.21 3.05
C ARG A 178 16.67 -16.59 2.29
N CYS A 179 16.18 -17.31 1.30
CA CYS A 179 15.00 -16.93 0.54
C CYS A 179 13.73 -17.38 1.26
N ILE A 180 12.76 -16.48 1.38
CA ILE A 180 11.41 -16.77 1.85
C ILE A 180 10.65 -17.41 0.68
N LYS A 181 10.13 -18.62 0.90
CA LYS A 181 9.44 -19.42 -0.12
C LYS A 181 7.99 -18.95 -0.33
N TYR A 182 7.81 -17.67 -0.63
CA TYR A 182 6.53 -17.06 -0.94
C TYR A 182 6.73 -15.99 -2.02
N GLU A 183 5.92 -16.06 -3.07
CA GLU A 183 5.94 -15.09 -4.17
C GLU A 183 5.03 -13.90 -3.84
N ILE A 184 5.61 -12.71 -3.73
CA ILE A 184 4.88 -11.46 -3.48
C ILE A 184 4.12 -11.05 -4.74
N GLN A 185 2.84 -10.75 -4.57
CA GLN A 185 1.94 -10.32 -5.64
C GLN A 185 2.16 -8.84 -5.94
N GLN A 186 2.59 -8.54 -7.17
CA GLN A 186 2.74 -7.17 -7.63
C GLN A 186 1.39 -6.45 -7.73
N ARG A 187 1.42 -5.12 -7.56
CA ARG A 187 0.25 -4.22 -7.61
C ARG A 187 -0.87 -4.53 -6.61
N LYS A 188 -0.61 -5.41 -5.63
CA LYS A 188 -1.53 -5.73 -4.54
C LYS A 188 -0.90 -5.31 -3.21
N TRP A 189 -1.72 -4.73 -2.33
CA TRP A 189 -1.30 -4.49 -0.95
C TRP A 189 -1.22 -5.81 -0.19
N GLN A 190 -0.07 -6.07 0.41
CA GLN A 190 0.16 -7.23 1.25
C GLN A 190 0.81 -6.81 2.56
N HIS A 191 0.40 -7.42 3.66
CA HIS A 191 0.98 -7.21 4.97
C HIS A 191 2.17 -8.15 5.15
N VAL A 192 3.38 -7.61 5.17
CA VAL A 192 4.60 -8.37 5.39
C VAL A 192 5.05 -8.19 6.83
N VAL A 193 5.17 -9.29 7.56
CA VAL A 193 5.68 -9.30 8.93
C VAL A 193 6.83 -10.29 9.07
N LEU A 194 7.98 -9.81 9.53
CA LEU A 194 9.17 -10.62 9.78
C LEU A 194 9.42 -10.64 11.28
N VAL A 195 9.41 -11.83 11.87
CA VAL A 195 9.54 -12.05 13.31
C VAL A 195 10.80 -12.84 13.56
N TYR A 196 11.81 -12.22 14.17
CA TYR A 196 12.98 -12.93 14.67
C TYR A 196 12.69 -13.46 16.07
N VAL A 197 12.72 -14.78 16.22
CA VAL A 197 12.53 -15.49 17.48
C VAL A 197 13.90 -15.90 18.00
N PHE A 198 14.31 -15.30 19.12
CA PHE A 198 15.54 -15.65 19.81
C PHE A 198 15.31 -16.81 20.78
N SER A 199 16.20 -17.81 20.76
CA SER A 199 16.19 -18.91 21.70
C SER A 199 17.57 -19.12 22.31
N ARG A 200 17.68 -18.97 23.63
CA ARG A 200 18.94 -19.18 24.36
C ARG A 200 19.42 -20.63 24.31
N TRP A 201 18.49 -21.58 24.28
CA TRP A 201 18.77 -23.02 24.37
C TRP A 201 18.30 -23.80 23.13
N GLY A 202 17.78 -23.10 22.13
CA GLY A 202 17.24 -23.67 20.90
C GLY A 202 17.84 -23.00 19.67
N ARG A 203 17.13 -23.11 18.54
CA ARG A 203 17.53 -22.44 17.30
C ARG A 203 16.89 -21.07 17.23
N ASN A 204 17.68 -20.11 16.75
CA ASN A 204 17.16 -18.80 16.36
C ASN A 204 16.54 -18.93 14.98
N GLU A 205 15.37 -18.35 14.80
CA GLU A 205 14.62 -18.44 13.54
C GLU A 205 13.99 -17.10 13.17
N VAL A 206 13.72 -16.91 11.88
CA VAL A 206 12.83 -15.85 11.40
C VAL A 206 11.61 -16.48 10.79
N GLN A 207 10.46 -16.05 11.27
CA GLN A 207 9.16 -16.40 10.75
C GLN A 207 8.68 -15.26 9.86
N CYS A 208 8.29 -15.57 8.63
CA CYS A 208 7.68 -14.63 7.71
C CYS A 208 6.18 -14.89 7.64
N TYR A 209 5.40 -13.84 7.90
CA TYR A 209 3.96 -13.83 7.77
C TYR A 209 3.56 -12.90 6.63
N ILE A 210 2.62 -13.38 5.81
CA ILE A 210 1.99 -12.59 4.76
C ILE A 210 0.50 -12.60 5.02
N ASP A 211 -0.11 -11.41 5.09
CA ASP A 211 -1.55 -11.24 5.28
C ASP A 211 -2.07 -12.00 6.53
N GLY A 212 -1.29 -11.97 7.62
CA GLY A 212 -1.56 -12.65 8.89
C GLY A 212 -1.19 -14.15 8.92
N GLN A 213 -0.86 -14.77 7.79
CA GLN A 213 -0.56 -16.20 7.70
C GLN A 213 0.93 -16.47 7.71
N LEU A 214 1.38 -17.47 8.48
CA LEU A 214 2.78 -17.93 8.46
C LEU A 214 3.07 -18.61 7.12
N VAL A 215 3.99 -18.05 6.32
CA VAL A 215 4.36 -18.60 5.00
C VAL A 215 5.72 -19.27 4.98
N SER A 216 6.63 -18.90 5.89
CA SER A 216 7.96 -19.48 5.94
C SER A 216 8.59 -19.33 7.32
N THR A 217 9.33 -20.35 7.75
CA THR A 217 10.21 -20.31 8.92
C THR A 217 11.62 -20.65 8.45
N LEU A 218 12.58 -19.79 8.78
CA LEU A 218 13.96 -19.90 8.34
C LEU A 218 14.87 -20.07 9.55
N ASP A 219 15.70 -21.12 9.54
CA ASP A 219 16.75 -21.35 10.53
C ASP A 219 17.91 -20.37 10.29
N LEU A 220 18.22 -19.57 11.31
CA LEU A 220 19.09 -18.41 11.19
C LEU A 220 20.07 -18.34 12.36
N ASN A 221 21.21 -19.02 12.19
CA ASN A 221 22.36 -18.88 13.08
C ASN A 221 23.18 -17.64 12.69
N TRP A 222 22.58 -16.47 12.85
CA TRP A 222 23.19 -15.21 12.42
C TRP A 222 24.17 -14.69 13.46
N PRO A 223 25.28 -14.06 13.05
CA PRO A 223 26.06 -13.26 13.98
C PRO A 223 25.17 -12.15 14.53
N VAL A 224 25.15 -12.00 15.85
CA VAL A 224 24.50 -10.88 16.53
C VAL A 224 25.57 -9.89 16.95
N ASN A 225 25.48 -8.66 16.46
CA ASN A 225 26.33 -7.57 16.94
C ASN A 225 25.53 -6.68 17.90
N ASN A 226 25.90 -6.72 19.18
CA ASN A 226 25.29 -5.91 20.24
C ASN A 226 26.20 -4.75 20.70
N SER A 227 27.40 -4.65 20.13
CA SER A 227 28.44 -3.72 20.60
C SER A 227 28.58 -2.46 19.75
N GLU A 228 28.13 -2.49 18.49
CA GLU A 228 28.19 -1.34 17.58
C GLU A 228 26.82 -0.69 17.41
N HIS A 229 26.81 0.63 17.26
CA HIS A 229 25.61 1.37 16.87
C HIS A 229 25.30 1.12 15.39
N PHE A 230 24.01 1.03 15.07
CA PHE A 230 23.56 0.84 13.70
C PHE A 230 23.32 2.23 13.08
N ASP A 231 24.36 2.75 12.43
CA ASP A 231 24.43 4.09 11.84
C ASP A 231 24.02 4.12 10.36
N ARG A 232 23.81 2.96 9.73
CA ARG A 232 23.38 2.81 8.33
C ARG A 232 22.05 2.08 8.27
N CYS A 233 20.97 2.78 8.59
CA CYS A 233 19.62 2.21 8.64
C CYS A 233 18.70 2.87 7.60
N PHE A 234 18.02 2.06 6.79
CA PHE A 234 17.20 2.52 5.68
C PHE A 234 15.98 1.63 5.48
N ILE A 235 14.87 2.23 5.05
CA ILE A 235 13.70 1.54 4.49
C ILE A 235 13.63 1.85 3.00
N GLY A 236 13.35 0.83 2.18
CA GLY A 236 13.22 1.03 0.73
C GLY A 236 14.55 1.14 -0.02
N CYS A 237 15.71 1.09 0.62
CA CYS A 237 17.02 1.10 -0.03
C CYS A 237 18.13 0.45 0.81
N SER A 238 19.30 0.23 0.19
CA SER A 238 20.54 -0.15 0.87
C SER A 238 21.42 1.07 1.17
N ALA A 239 22.50 0.88 1.93
CA ALA A 239 23.44 1.95 2.24
C ALA A 239 24.09 2.63 1.01
N ASP A 240 24.23 1.92 -0.10
CA ASP A 240 24.87 2.44 -1.32
C ASP A 240 23.88 3.16 -2.27
N VAL A 241 22.59 3.29 -1.90
CA VAL A 241 21.47 4.01 -2.58
C VAL A 241 21.53 4.12 -4.12
N GLU A 242 22.04 3.08 -4.78
CA GLU A 242 22.05 2.90 -6.23
C GLU A 242 20.66 2.46 -6.71
N HIS A 243 20.27 2.83 -7.93
CA HIS A 243 19.00 2.46 -8.55
C HIS A 243 18.63 0.98 -8.39
N ARG A 244 19.58 0.07 -8.63
CA ARG A 244 19.37 -1.39 -8.52
C ARG A 244 18.97 -1.86 -7.12
N ASN A 245 19.19 -1.04 -6.10
CA ASN A 245 18.94 -1.36 -4.70
C ASN A 245 17.72 -0.65 -4.11
N THR A 246 17.04 0.21 -4.87
CA THR A 246 15.92 1.00 -4.34
C THR A 246 14.57 0.39 -4.70
N PHE A 247 13.66 0.37 -3.72
CA PHE A 247 12.31 -0.13 -3.85
C PHE A 247 11.46 0.78 -4.73
N SER A 248 10.66 0.19 -5.60
CA SER A 248 9.63 0.88 -6.38
C SER A 248 8.26 0.37 -5.96
N GLY A 249 7.38 1.29 -5.55
CA GLY A 249 6.06 0.93 -5.06
C GLY A 249 5.58 1.80 -3.92
N GLN A 250 4.74 1.22 -3.07
CA GLN A 250 4.05 1.93 -2.00
C GLN A 250 4.21 1.18 -0.68
N MET A 251 4.35 1.93 0.41
CA MET A 251 4.33 1.38 1.78
C MET A 251 3.35 2.15 2.67
N GLY A 252 2.65 1.43 3.53
CA GLY A 252 1.87 2.00 4.62
C GLY A 252 2.76 2.45 5.77
N ALA A 253 2.21 2.45 6.98
CA ALA A 253 3.03 2.65 8.16
C ALA A 253 4.04 1.52 8.35
N VAL A 254 5.26 1.88 8.76
CA VAL A 254 6.38 0.96 9.00
C VAL A 254 6.65 0.89 10.49
N TYR A 255 6.60 -0.32 11.05
CA TYR A 255 6.77 -0.57 12.47
C TYR A 255 7.94 -1.52 12.72
N LEU A 256 8.72 -1.23 13.75
CA LEU A 256 9.70 -2.15 14.32
C LEU A 256 9.43 -2.31 15.81
N PHE A 257 9.31 -3.55 16.25
CA PHE A 257 9.11 -3.92 17.65
C PHE A 257 10.36 -4.60 18.21
N SER A 258 10.67 -4.33 19.48
CA SER A 258 11.86 -4.83 20.18
C SER A 258 11.72 -6.27 20.70
N GLU A 259 10.68 -6.99 20.29
CA GLU A 259 10.38 -8.36 20.69
C GLU A 259 9.76 -9.16 19.53
N SER A 260 9.79 -10.49 19.64
CA SER A 260 9.04 -11.40 18.77
C SER A 260 7.54 -11.37 19.10
N LEU A 261 6.72 -10.88 18.17
CA LEU A 261 5.26 -10.90 18.32
C LEU A 261 4.71 -12.31 18.06
N ASN A 262 3.66 -12.67 18.80
CA ASN A 262 2.97 -13.94 18.60
C ASN A 262 1.92 -13.87 17.47
N LEU A 263 1.43 -15.04 17.04
CA LEU A 263 0.44 -15.17 15.96
C LEU A 263 -0.82 -14.33 16.21
N GLN A 264 -1.29 -14.24 17.45
CA GLN A 264 -2.49 -13.49 17.79
C GLN A 264 -2.29 -11.98 17.61
N GLN A 265 -1.13 -11.46 18.01
CA GLN A 265 -0.74 -10.07 17.78
C GLN A 265 -0.59 -9.79 16.27
N ILE A 266 0.05 -10.68 15.51
CA ILE A 266 0.25 -10.53 14.06
C ILE A 266 -1.08 -10.53 13.32
N ASN A 267 -1.98 -11.47 13.63
CA ASN A 267 -3.33 -11.48 13.06
C ASN A 267 -4.10 -10.21 13.41
N SER A 268 -3.93 -9.70 14.63
CA SER A 268 -4.57 -8.45 15.04
C SER A 268 -4.00 -7.25 14.28
N LEU A 269 -2.69 -7.21 14.04
CA LEU A 269 -2.04 -6.20 13.19
C LEU A 269 -2.54 -6.25 11.75
N TYR A 270 -2.73 -7.44 11.18
CA TYR A 270 -3.31 -7.60 9.85
C TYR A 270 -4.76 -7.08 9.80
N CYS A 271 -5.58 -7.42 10.80
CA CYS A 271 -6.97 -6.96 10.88
C CYS A 271 -7.14 -5.44 11.01
N LEU A 272 -6.11 -4.71 11.46
CA LEU A 272 -6.12 -3.24 11.43
C LEU A 272 -6.13 -2.67 10.01
N GLY A 273 -5.65 -3.45 9.03
CA GLY A 273 -5.54 -3.05 7.64
C GLY A 273 -4.43 -2.04 7.38
N ALA A 274 -4.16 -1.79 6.10
CA ALA A 274 -3.11 -0.88 5.65
C ALA A 274 -3.34 0.58 6.07
N GLY A 275 -4.59 0.95 6.38
CA GLY A 275 -5.01 2.31 6.75
C GLY A 275 -4.61 2.72 8.17
N TYR A 276 -4.18 1.78 9.02
CA TYR A 276 -3.81 2.07 10.40
C TYR A 276 -2.43 2.72 10.51
N GLN A 277 -2.38 3.90 11.14
CA GLN A 277 -1.20 4.77 11.19
C GLN A 277 -1.07 5.43 12.57
N SER A 278 -0.92 4.61 13.61
CA SER A 278 -0.85 5.05 15.00
C SER A 278 0.03 4.12 15.85
N CYS A 279 0.23 4.45 17.11
CA CYS A 279 1.16 3.78 18.04
C CYS A 279 0.48 2.85 19.05
N PHE A 280 -0.72 2.35 18.75
CA PHE A 280 -1.44 1.32 19.52
C PHE A 280 -1.80 1.77 20.95
N LYS A 281 -2.11 3.06 21.12
CA LYS A 281 -2.38 3.65 22.45
C LYS A 281 -3.86 3.61 22.81
N PHE A 282 -4.74 3.95 21.88
CA PHE A 282 -6.16 4.11 22.19
C PHE A 282 -7.01 3.14 21.38
N ARG A 283 -7.81 2.34 22.09
CA ARG A 283 -8.76 1.39 21.48
C ARG A 283 -9.76 2.06 20.52
N ASN A 284 -10.13 3.30 20.78
CA ASN A 284 -11.12 4.04 19.98
C ASN A 284 -10.58 4.49 18.61
N GLU A 285 -9.30 4.22 18.32
CA GLU A 285 -8.69 4.50 17.02
C GLU A 285 -9.21 3.58 15.90
N VAL A 286 -9.90 2.48 16.25
CA VAL A 286 -10.20 1.39 15.33
C VAL A 286 -11.60 0.81 15.51
N ASP A 287 -12.18 0.33 14.42
CA ASP A 287 -13.45 -0.38 14.38
C ASP A 287 -13.22 -1.80 13.84
N ILE A 288 -12.71 -2.69 14.71
CA ILE A 288 -12.41 -4.09 14.39
C ILE A 288 -13.00 -5.03 15.47
N PRO A 289 -13.22 -6.32 15.17
CA PRO A 289 -13.83 -7.25 16.13
C PRO A 289 -13.05 -7.33 17.45
N ALA A 290 -13.78 -7.39 18.58
CA ALA A 290 -13.22 -7.33 19.93
C ALA A 290 -12.15 -8.40 20.22
N GLY A 291 -12.22 -9.55 19.53
CA GLY A 291 -11.25 -10.64 19.65
C GLY A 291 -9.83 -10.26 19.24
N TYR A 292 -9.66 -9.30 18.32
CA TYR A 292 -8.36 -8.80 17.86
C TYR A 292 -7.88 -7.62 18.70
N VAL A 293 -8.79 -6.73 19.09
CA VAL A 293 -8.50 -5.52 19.88
C VAL A 293 -7.71 -5.83 21.17
N LYS A 294 -8.03 -6.94 21.84
CA LYS A 294 -7.42 -7.31 23.12
C LYS A 294 -5.90 -7.55 23.06
N TYR A 295 -5.34 -7.80 21.87
CA TYR A 295 -3.89 -8.03 21.70
C TYR A 295 -3.13 -6.77 21.26
N LEU A 296 -3.83 -5.66 21.03
CA LEU A 296 -3.26 -4.45 20.45
C LEU A 296 -3.16 -3.30 21.45
N PHE A 297 -4.20 -3.08 22.27
CA PHE A 297 -4.37 -1.85 23.06
C PHE A 297 -4.28 -2.08 24.58
N ASP A 298 -3.57 -3.12 25.03
CA ASP A 298 -3.29 -3.35 26.46
C ASP A 298 -2.04 -2.59 26.96
N GLY A 299 -1.46 -1.74 26.11
CA GLY A 299 -0.25 -0.96 26.38
C GLY A 299 1.05 -1.73 26.13
N LYS A 300 1.03 -3.08 26.12
CA LYS A 300 2.25 -3.87 25.91
C LYS A 300 2.79 -3.65 24.52
N LEU A 301 1.95 -3.82 23.48
CA LEU A 301 2.41 -3.65 22.10
C LEU A 301 2.99 -2.26 21.83
N ALA A 302 2.37 -1.20 22.37
CA ALA A 302 2.86 0.17 22.27
C ALA A 302 4.23 0.35 22.95
N SER A 303 4.45 -0.27 24.12
CA SER A 303 5.73 -0.24 24.84
C SER A 303 6.86 -0.95 24.10
N LEU A 304 6.56 -1.88 23.19
CA LEU A 304 7.56 -2.61 22.40
C LEU A 304 8.03 -1.87 21.15
N LEU A 305 7.43 -0.73 20.79
CA LEU A 305 7.79 0.00 19.58
C LEU A 305 9.19 0.59 19.67
N VAL A 306 10.09 0.13 18.79
CA VAL A 306 11.37 0.81 18.49
C VAL A 306 11.09 2.05 17.65
N PHE A 307 10.26 1.93 16.62
CA PHE A 307 9.74 3.07 15.86
C PHE A 307 8.39 2.79 15.21
N ALA A 308 7.66 3.86 14.93
CA ALA A 308 6.45 3.85 14.14
C ALA A 308 6.48 5.02 13.14
N TYR A 309 6.91 4.75 11.91
CA TYR A 309 6.96 5.75 10.84
C TYR A 309 5.67 5.69 10.03
N CYS A 310 4.81 6.68 10.27
CA CYS A 310 3.47 6.76 9.68
C CYS A 310 3.44 7.85 8.61
N PRO A 311 2.94 7.57 7.38
CA PRO A 311 2.79 8.57 6.32
C PRO A 311 2.03 9.84 6.75
N LYS A 312 1.01 9.71 7.61
CA LYS A 312 0.25 10.83 8.17
C LYS A 312 1.07 11.75 9.08
N ASN A 313 2.20 11.28 9.61
CA ASN A 313 3.03 11.98 10.58
C ASN A 313 4.32 12.49 9.92
N CYS A 314 4.21 13.04 8.72
CA CYS A 314 5.33 13.61 7.99
C CYS A 314 5.19 15.12 7.84
N ASP A 315 6.31 15.83 7.99
CA ASP A 315 6.44 17.24 7.65
C ASP A 315 7.54 17.38 6.58
N ARG A 316 7.12 17.66 5.34
CA ARG A 316 8.00 17.68 4.15
C ARG A 316 8.78 16.38 4.01
N GLN A 317 10.09 16.40 4.26
CA GLN A 317 10.98 15.24 4.22
C GLN A 317 11.14 14.56 5.59
N LEU A 318 10.70 15.19 6.68
CA LEU A 318 10.85 14.64 8.01
C LEU A 318 9.71 13.66 8.31
N CYS A 319 10.04 12.44 8.70
CA CYS A 319 9.09 11.42 9.15
C CYS A 319 9.11 11.33 10.68
N LEU A 320 8.04 11.82 11.31
CA LEU A 320 7.98 11.99 12.76
C LEU A 320 7.64 10.66 13.44
N ASN A 321 8.58 10.15 14.23
CA ASN A 321 8.33 9.02 15.13
C ASN A 321 7.52 9.45 16.36
N SER A 322 6.33 8.85 16.55
CA SER A 322 5.35 9.23 17.59
C SER A 322 5.32 8.29 18.80
N ILE A 323 6.36 7.47 18.97
CA ILE A 323 6.52 6.56 20.11
C ILE A 323 6.60 7.30 21.46
N SER A 324 6.36 6.57 22.56
CA SER A 324 6.52 7.09 23.92
C SER A 324 7.96 7.55 24.18
N ARG A 325 8.13 8.49 25.12
CA ARG A 325 9.46 8.99 25.51
C ARG A 325 10.37 7.87 26.04
N GLU A 326 9.81 6.91 26.76
CA GLU A 326 10.52 5.75 27.31
C GLU A 326 11.19 4.91 26.21
N ASN A 327 10.56 4.82 25.04
CA ASN A 327 11.07 4.05 23.90
C ASN A 327 12.12 4.80 23.08
N GLN A 328 12.33 6.10 23.32
CA GLN A 328 13.35 6.86 22.58
C GLN A 328 14.78 6.42 22.93
N CYS A 329 14.97 5.64 24.01
CA CYS A 329 16.26 5.06 24.39
C CYS A 329 16.89 4.14 23.32
N HIS A 330 16.12 3.72 22.31
CA HIS A 330 16.62 2.98 21.15
C HIS A 330 17.47 3.82 20.20
N PHE A 331 17.37 5.15 20.25
CA PHE A 331 18.09 6.06 19.36
C PHE A 331 19.19 6.80 20.09
N MET A 332 20.26 7.14 19.36
CA MET A 332 21.34 7.99 19.89
C MET A 332 20.91 9.46 20.02
N HIS A 333 20.00 9.89 19.15
CA HIS A 333 19.52 11.26 19.02
C HIS A 333 18.01 11.28 18.80
N THR A 334 17.51 12.32 18.13
CA THR A 334 16.10 12.42 17.75
C THR A 334 15.66 11.23 16.90
N PRO A 335 14.51 10.60 17.22
CA PRO A 335 14.07 9.36 16.57
C PRO A 335 13.36 9.60 15.23
N HIS A 336 13.45 10.80 14.65
CA HIS A 336 12.77 11.15 13.40
C HIS A 336 13.58 10.69 12.20
N ALA A 337 12.92 10.03 11.25
CA ALA A 337 13.53 9.58 10.01
C ALA A 337 13.48 10.65 8.92
N LEU A 338 14.33 10.51 7.91
CA LEU A 338 14.43 11.42 6.78
C LEU A 338 14.04 10.71 5.48
N MET A 339 12.98 11.18 4.83
CA MET A 339 12.60 10.76 3.49
C MET A 339 13.54 11.39 2.46
N MET A 340 14.15 10.54 1.64
CA MET A 340 15.00 10.98 0.54
C MET A 340 14.15 11.52 -0.62
N GLU A 341 14.76 12.21 -1.58
CA GLU A 341 14.07 12.91 -2.68
C GLU A 341 13.12 12.02 -3.49
N GLY A 342 13.46 10.73 -3.69
CA GLY A 342 12.61 9.78 -4.41
C GLY A 342 11.36 9.30 -3.65
N VAL A 343 11.22 9.67 -2.37
CA VAL A 343 10.08 9.27 -1.52
C VAL A 343 9.17 10.45 -1.25
N LYS A 344 7.88 10.24 -1.47
CA LYS A 344 6.84 11.24 -1.16
C LYS A 344 5.69 10.61 -0.38
N VAL A 345 5.05 11.42 0.45
CA VAL A 345 3.75 11.06 1.03
C VAL A 345 2.66 11.39 0.03
N VAL A 346 1.86 10.39 -0.32
CA VAL A 346 0.70 10.55 -1.20
C VAL A 346 -0.55 10.41 -0.35
N THR A 347 -1.45 11.39 -0.48
CA THR A 347 -2.82 11.32 0.05
C THR A 347 -3.76 11.15 -1.13
N THR A 348 -4.57 10.10 -1.05
CA THR A 348 -5.66 9.81 -1.99
C THR A 348 -6.97 9.89 -1.23
N HIS A 349 -8.04 10.22 -1.94
CA HIS A 349 -9.38 10.18 -1.38
C HIS A 349 -10.07 8.92 -1.89
N SER A 350 -10.24 7.92 -1.02
CA SER A 350 -11.09 6.77 -1.33
C SER A 350 -12.54 7.21 -1.52
N ILE A 351 -13.30 6.43 -2.30
CA ILE A 351 -14.74 6.64 -2.43
C ILE A 351 -15.47 6.60 -1.09
N HIS A 352 -14.99 5.86 -0.09
CA HIS A 352 -15.57 5.87 1.25
C HIS A 352 -15.42 7.25 1.91
N SER A 353 -14.21 7.81 1.92
CA SER A 353 -13.95 9.14 2.48
C SER A 353 -14.73 10.24 1.74
N THR A 354 -14.78 10.14 0.42
CA THR A 354 -15.45 11.09 -0.46
C THR A 354 -16.97 10.99 -0.35
N LEU A 355 -17.54 9.78 -0.34
CA LEU A 355 -18.97 9.54 -0.16
C LEU A 355 -19.43 10.02 1.21
N HIS A 356 -18.68 9.71 2.27
CA HIS A 356 -18.94 10.25 3.61
C HIS A 356 -18.99 11.79 3.58
N SER A 357 -18.03 12.43 2.93
CA SER A 357 -17.96 13.90 2.82
C SER A 357 -19.09 14.52 1.98
N VAL A 358 -19.68 13.78 1.05
CA VAL A 358 -20.82 14.23 0.22
C VAL A 358 -22.15 14.12 0.96
N GLY A 359 -22.21 13.31 2.02
CA GLY A 359 -23.44 13.04 2.77
C GLY A 359 -23.65 11.58 3.14
N GLY A 360 -22.67 10.69 2.93
CA GLY A 360 -22.73 9.27 3.29
C GLY A 360 -23.43 8.39 2.27
N ALA A 361 -23.56 7.10 2.60
CA ALA A 361 -24.15 6.08 1.73
C ALA A 361 -25.60 6.39 1.30
N GLN A 362 -26.32 7.19 2.08
CA GLN A 362 -27.67 7.67 1.76
C GLN A 362 -27.75 8.43 0.44
N MET A 363 -26.66 8.99 -0.06
CA MET A 363 -26.59 9.62 -1.39
C MET A 363 -26.83 8.62 -2.53
N LEU A 364 -26.70 7.32 -2.28
CA LEU A 364 -27.01 6.24 -3.23
C LEU A 364 -28.50 5.84 -3.20
N LEU A 365 -29.25 6.17 -2.13
CA LEU A 365 -30.66 5.77 -1.97
C LEU A 365 -31.56 6.22 -3.13
N PRO A 366 -31.42 7.45 -3.68
CA PRO A 366 -32.23 7.86 -4.83
C PRO A 366 -32.06 6.97 -6.07
N LEU A 367 -30.91 6.30 -6.21
CA LEU A 367 -30.66 5.38 -7.33
C LEU A 367 -31.52 4.10 -7.24
N PHE A 368 -31.96 3.72 -6.04
CA PHE A 368 -32.84 2.56 -5.86
C PHE A 368 -34.25 2.82 -6.39
N ASN A 369 -34.73 4.08 -6.31
CA ASN A 369 -36.07 4.47 -6.79
C ASN A 369 -36.20 4.47 -8.32
N GLN A 370 -35.10 4.26 -9.05
CA GLN A 370 -35.08 4.27 -10.50
C GLN A 370 -34.62 2.94 -11.10
N LEU A 371 -34.41 1.88 -10.30
CA LEU A 371 -33.92 0.58 -10.79
C LEU A 371 -34.78 -0.01 -11.92
N ASP A 372 -36.10 0.17 -11.86
CA ASP A 372 -37.05 -0.36 -12.83
C ASP A 372 -37.19 0.49 -14.11
N LEU A 373 -36.52 1.65 -14.17
CA LEU A 373 -36.61 2.50 -15.35
C LEU A 373 -35.87 1.89 -16.54
N PRO A 374 -36.39 2.04 -17.76
CA PRO A 374 -35.67 1.59 -18.95
C PRO A 374 -34.45 2.48 -19.20
N GLN A 375 -33.36 1.87 -19.66
CA GLN A 375 -32.18 2.59 -20.11
C GLN A 375 -32.40 3.17 -21.51
N GLU A 376 -31.97 4.42 -21.71
CA GLU A 376 -31.99 5.07 -23.01
C GLU A 376 -31.16 4.25 -24.00
N ARG A 377 -31.85 3.57 -24.93
CA ARG A 377 -31.19 2.77 -25.97
C ARG A 377 -30.49 3.68 -26.96
N ALA A 378 -29.28 3.28 -27.38
CA ALA A 378 -28.68 3.82 -28.59
C ALA A 378 -29.72 3.74 -29.72
N CYS A 379 -29.98 4.85 -30.41
CA CYS A 379 -30.89 4.82 -31.56
C CYS A 379 -30.39 3.76 -32.57
N GLY A 380 -31.17 2.68 -32.71
CA GLY A 380 -30.80 1.46 -33.41
C GLY A 380 -31.31 0.22 -32.68
N SER A 381 -32.55 -0.14 -32.97
CA SER A 381 -33.25 -1.35 -32.51
C SER A 381 -32.35 -2.59 -32.41
N THR A 382 -32.18 -3.08 -31.20
CA THR A 382 -32.09 -4.53 -30.95
C THR A 382 -33.05 -4.82 -29.79
N PHE A 383 -33.99 -5.71 -30.06
CA PHE A 383 -34.84 -6.30 -29.04
C PHE A 383 -33.93 -6.90 -27.96
N VAL A 384 -34.10 -6.46 -26.72
CA VAL A 384 -33.58 -7.23 -25.59
C VAL A 384 -34.59 -8.35 -25.40
N ASP A 385 -34.18 -9.56 -25.76
CA ASP A 385 -34.94 -10.76 -25.48
C ASP A 385 -34.93 -10.99 -23.96
N HIS A 386 -36.12 -11.06 -23.36
CA HIS A 386 -36.29 -11.33 -21.93
C HIS A 386 -36.40 -12.84 -21.63
N SER A 387 -36.15 -13.71 -22.61
CA SER A 387 -36.27 -15.16 -22.45
C SER A 387 -34.99 -15.85 -21.96
N ILE A 388 -34.37 -15.37 -20.89
CA ILE A 388 -33.51 -16.22 -20.05
C ILE A 388 -33.70 -15.83 -18.58
N TRP A 389 -34.73 -16.42 -17.97
CA TRP A 389 -34.73 -16.80 -16.55
C TRP A 389 -34.29 -18.25 -16.45
#